data_AF-A0A0K0ERQ3-F1
#
_entry.id   AF-A0A0K0ERQ3-F1
#
_cell.length_a   1.000
_cell.length_b   1.000
_cell.length_c   1.000
_cell.angle_alpha   90.00
_cell.angle_beta   90.00
_cell.angle_gamma   90.00
#
_symmetry.space_group_name_H-M   'P 1'
#
loop_
_entity.id
_entity.type
_entity.pdbx_description
1 polymer ?
#
loop_
_entity_poly.entity_id
_entity_poly.type
_entity_poly.pdbx_seq_one_letter_code
_entity_poly.pdbx_strand_id
1 'polypeptide(L)'
;MVHLNTCAKIGTFDLNINQFLVVTPFYQIILYLNIFIILFVPIISVYINYKIFKIITIKTSNINCQKFKEYKRLFKAITVQSIFPFIFQVPAIVYILYYATTRHQILGIEMTLNCFYYTGNGFCIFLSMVIIKEFKLMMLKDFGCIKKVNFTYTSYMTLVMSFEFFFASLVHVIYNGYMIFYKLIDAKVHLVTCSKLNILDLNINQLLIVTPFYFNIFRFYKIIFNKSPNIIFMIGIIFITLAPILYMMGGQFFEINAYFLIKPGCGYQIFSNIPYYQLLMYTNVILVLFLPIISFILNYIIYKITVKRTAKTNKSKIHHINSLFKGIAIQSLFPLFCQVPAIIYTIYFTIFRKNITSVEIIISCIYFPGQGICIFLSMIVINEFKNMMLTDFKISKKKLLINHSIINTKVKSNNFI
;
A
#
# COMPACT_ATOMS: atom_id res chain seq x y z
N MET A 1 -23.48 -25.22 46.51
CA MET A 1 -24.76 -24.55 46.19
C MET A 1 -24.83 -23.11 46.74
N VAL A 2 -23.67 -22.47 46.92
CA VAL A 2 -23.48 -21.04 47.27
C VAL A 2 -22.28 -20.58 46.43
N HIS A 3 -22.28 -19.33 45.96
CA HIS A 3 -21.36 -18.68 45.01
C HIS A 3 -21.68 -18.68 43.50
N LEU A 4 -22.97 -18.66 43.13
CA LEU A 4 -23.40 -18.17 41.80
C LEU A 4 -24.01 -16.75 41.82
N ASN A 5 -23.84 -15.98 42.91
CA ASN A 5 -24.46 -14.65 43.09
C ASN A 5 -23.51 -13.45 43.04
N THR A 6 -22.27 -13.59 42.58
CA THR A 6 -21.36 -12.44 42.41
C THR A 6 -21.22 -11.90 40.98
N CYS A 7 -21.84 -12.52 39.97
CA CYS A 7 -21.78 -12.03 38.58
C CYS A 7 -22.92 -11.10 38.15
N ALA A 8 -23.90 -10.81 39.01
CA ALA A 8 -25.04 -9.94 38.66
C ALA A 8 -24.87 -8.45 39.05
N LYS A 9 -23.70 -8.02 39.56
CA LYS A 9 -23.47 -6.61 39.97
C LYS A 9 -22.56 -5.78 39.06
N ILE A 10 -22.18 -6.27 37.89
CA ILE A 10 -21.51 -5.46 36.84
C ILE A 10 -22.53 -5.14 35.73
N GLY A 11 -23.70 -4.64 36.13
CA GLY A 11 -24.85 -4.36 35.25
C GLY A 11 -25.24 -2.89 35.12
N THR A 12 -24.46 -1.94 35.66
CA THR A 12 -24.84 -0.51 35.66
C THR A 12 -23.76 0.43 35.15
N PHE A 13 -22.91 -0.03 34.22
CA PHE A 13 -21.98 0.84 33.49
C PHE A 13 -22.18 0.82 31.97
N ASP A 14 -23.33 0.31 31.48
CA ASP A 14 -23.58 0.07 30.05
C ASP A 14 -24.55 1.06 29.37
N LEU A 15 -24.89 2.21 29.99
CA LEU A 15 -25.90 3.11 29.43
C LEU A 15 -25.45 4.51 29.00
N ASN A 16 -24.15 4.86 29.04
CA ASN A 16 -23.70 6.20 28.62
C ASN A 16 -22.75 6.27 27.41
N ILE A 17 -22.37 5.15 26.79
CA ILE A 17 -21.55 5.20 25.55
C ILE A 17 -22.39 5.62 24.32
N ASN A 18 -23.70 5.33 24.31
CA ASN A 18 -24.58 5.79 23.22
C ASN A 18 -24.79 7.32 23.22
N GLN A 19 -24.59 8.02 24.34
CA GLN A 19 -24.60 9.49 24.36
C GLN A 19 -23.28 10.11 23.87
N PHE A 20 -22.15 9.41 23.99
CA PHE A 20 -20.89 9.87 23.38
C PHE A 20 -20.84 9.68 21.86
N LEU A 21 -21.83 8.94 21.30
CA LEU A 21 -22.12 8.85 19.87
C LEU A 21 -22.95 10.03 19.34
N VAL A 22 -23.07 11.14 20.09
CA VAL A 22 -23.24 12.46 19.48
C VAL A 22 -21.97 12.73 18.68
N VAL A 23 -21.97 12.17 17.48
CA VAL A 23 -20.99 12.36 16.44
C VAL A 23 -20.74 13.85 16.34
N THR A 24 -19.60 14.28 16.86
CA THR A 24 -19.25 15.68 16.89
C THR A 24 -19.39 16.23 15.46
N PRO A 25 -19.87 17.47 15.28
CA PRO A 25 -19.99 18.09 13.96
C PRO A 25 -18.70 17.96 13.12
N PHE A 26 -17.55 17.85 13.80
CA PHE A 26 -16.26 17.55 13.21
C PHE A 26 -16.19 16.22 12.43
N TYR A 27 -16.77 15.12 12.94
CA TYR A 27 -16.78 13.84 12.23
C TYR A 27 -17.63 13.92 10.96
N GLN A 28 -18.78 14.58 11.01
CA GLN A 28 -19.60 14.78 9.80
C GLN A 28 -18.82 15.58 8.75
N ILE A 29 -18.12 16.66 9.15
CA ILE A 29 -17.29 17.44 8.22
C ILE A 29 -16.19 16.58 7.59
N ILE A 30 -15.47 15.77 8.39
CA ILE A 30 -14.45 14.85 7.87
C ILE A 30 -15.05 13.84 6.89
N LEU A 31 -16.23 13.30 7.22
CA LEU A 31 -16.92 12.34 6.37
C LEU A 31 -17.27 12.95 5.01
N TYR A 32 -17.89 14.13 5.00
CA TYR A 32 -18.24 14.83 3.77
C TYR A 32 -17.01 15.24 2.97
N LEU A 33 -15.93 15.66 3.63
CA LEU A 33 -14.66 15.97 2.96
C LEU A 33 -14.05 14.72 2.30
N ASN A 34 -14.03 13.58 2.99
CA ASN A 34 -13.56 12.32 2.42
C ASN A 34 -14.42 11.90 1.22
N ILE A 35 -15.74 12.01 1.33
CA ILE A 35 -16.68 11.72 0.23
C ILE A 35 -16.41 12.63 -0.98
N PHE A 36 -16.22 13.92 -0.75
CA PHE A 36 -15.89 14.88 -1.80
C PHE A 36 -14.56 14.53 -2.48
N ILE A 37 -13.52 14.25 -1.70
CA ILE A 37 -12.20 13.87 -2.23
C ILE A 37 -12.33 12.60 -3.08
N ILE A 38 -12.99 11.56 -2.57
CA ILE A 38 -13.12 10.28 -3.27
C ILE A 38 -13.96 10.44 -4.55
N LEU A 39 -15.00 11.28 -4.55
CA LEU A 39 -15.85 11.47 -5.73
C LEU A 39 -15.19 12.34 -6.81
N PHE A 40 -14.64 13.49 -6.42
CA PHE A 40 -14.21 14.50 -7.40
C PHE A 40 -12.77 14.31 -7.87
N VAL A 41 -11.85 13.79 -7.03
CA VAL A 41 -10.44 13.63 -7.42
C VAL A 41 -10.28 12.73 -8.65
N PRO A 42 -10.97 11.57 -8.77
CA PRO A 42 -10.87 10.73 -9.96
C PRO A 42 -11.40 11.42 -11.22
N ILE A 43 -12.53 12.13 -11.13
CA ILE A 43 -13.12 12.88 -12.26
C ILE A 43 -12.16 13.98 -12.72
N ILE A 44 -11.63 14.75 -11.77
CA ILE A 44 -10.64 15.81 -12.03
C ILE A 44 -9.39 15.19 -12.66
N SER A 45 -8.92 14.05 -12.15
CA SER A 45 -7.76 13.32 -12.68
C SER A 45 -7.98 12.89 -14.14
N VAL A 46 -9.14 12.29 -14.48
CA VAL A 46 -9.49 11.92 -15.86
C VAL A 46 -9.58 13.14 -16.76
N TYR A 47 -10.21 14.22 -16.28
CA TYR A 47 -10.35 15.47 -17.05
C TYR A 47 -8.99 16.10 -17.35
N ILE A 48 -8.12 16.20 -16.34
CA ILE A 48 -6.74 16.68 -16.48
C ILE A 48 -6.00 15.80 -17.48
N ASN A 49 -6.04 14.47 -17.30
CA ASN A 49 -5.39 13.51 -18.18
C ASN A 49 -5.88 13.63 -19.64
N TYR A 50 -7.18 13.81 -19.85
CA TYR A 50 -7.77 14.03 -21.18
C TYR A 50 -7.32 15.36 -21.81
N LYS A 51 -7.36 16.46 -21.04
CA LYS A 51 -6.89 17.77 -21.50
C LYS A 51 -5.44 17.71 -21.94
N ILE A 52 -4.60 17.04 -21.15
CA ILE A 52 -3.24 16.74 -21.56
C ILE A 52 -3.23 15.97 -22.87
N PHE A 53 -3.93 14.85 -22.96
CA PHE A 53 -3.81 13.97 -24.10
C PHE A 53 -4.20 14.70 -25.38
N LYS A 54 -5.23 15.56 -25.30
CA LYS A 54 -5.63 16.46 -26.39
C LYS A 54 -4.52 17.46 -26.76
N ILE A 55 -3.94 18.16 -25.77
CA ILE A 55 -2.81 19.11 -26.00
C ILE A 55 -1.62 18.39 -26.65
N ILE A 56 -1.33 17.17 -26.21
CA ILE A 56 -0.26 16.35 -26.78
C ILE A 56 -0.59 15.98 -28.21
N THR A 57 -1.78 15.47 -28.48
CA THR A 57 -2.18 15.03 -29.82
C THR A 57 -2.05 16.19 -30.82
N ILE A 58 -2.52 17.40 -30.44
CA ILE A 58 -2.39 18.62 -31.26
C ILE A 58 -0.91 18.97 -31.50
N LYS A 59 -0.07 18.95 -30.45
CA LYS A 59 1.38 19.26 -30.59
C LYS A 59 2.19 18.17 -31.28
N THR A 60 1.67 16.95 -31.45
CA THR A 60 2.41 15.78 -31.97
C THR A 60 1.97 15.38 -33.35
N SER A 61 1.01 16.07 -33.98
CA SER A 61 0.50 15.72 -35.32
C SER A 61 1.62 15.58 -36.37
N ASN A 62 2.78 16.20 -36.15
CA ASN A 62 3.96 16.11 -37.02
C ASN A 62 5.05 15.13 -36.56
N ILE A 63 4.84 14.31 -35.52
CA ILE A 63 5.88 13.44 -34.94
C ILE A 63 5.53 11.95 -35.09
N ASN A 64 6.59 11.16 -35.30
CA ASN A 64 6.65 9.69 -35.36
C ASN A 64 5.49 8.92 -34.66
N CYS A 65 4.75 8.13 -35.45
CA CYS A 65 3.60 7.29 -35.06
C CYS A 65 3.85 6.43 -33.81
N GLN A 66 5.09 5.99 -33.58
CA GLN A 66 5.45 5.19 -32.41
C GLN A 66 5.25 5.95 -31.09
N LYS A 67 5.66 7.23 -31.02
CA LYS A 67 5.47 8.06 -29.82
C LYS A 67 4.00 8.32 -29.53
N PHE A 68 3.20 8.54 -30.57
CA PHE A 68 1.75 8.69 -30.42
C PHE A 68 1.10 7.44 -29.82
N LYS A 69 1.50 6.24 -30.28
CA LYS A 69 1.03 4.97 -29.69
C LYS A 69 1.40 4.84 -28.21
N GLU A 70 2.57 5.30 -27.79
CA GLU A 70 2.98 5.30 -26.37
C GLU A 70 2.13 6.25 -25.53
N TYR A 71 1.90 7.49 -25.98
CA TYR A 71 1.02 8.43 -25.29
C TYR A 71 -0.43 7.93 -25.19
N LYS A 72 -0.96 7.32 -26.25
CA LYS A 72 -2.30 6.72 -26.23
C LYS A 72 -2.40 5.58 -25.21
N ARG A 73 -1.35 4.78 -25.06
CA ARG A 73 -1.31 3.70 -24.06
C ARG A 73 -1.26 4.23 -22.64
N LEU A 74 -0.43 5.24 -22.40
CA LEU A 74 -0.34 5.86 -21.08
C LEU A 74 -1.64 6.57 -20.69
N PHE A 75 -2.22 7.34 -21.61
CA PHE A 75 -3.53 7.95 -21.37
C PHE A 75 -4.57 6.90 -20.96
N LYS A 76 -4.61 5.76 -21.67
CA LYS A 76 -5.46 4.62 -21.29
C LYS A 76 -5.11 4.07 -19.91
N ALA A 77 -3.83 3.88 -19.59
CA ALA A 77 -3.40 3.39 -18.28
C ALA A 77 -3.88 4.31 -17.15
N ILE A 78 -3.61 5.61 -17.24
CA ILE A 78 -4.03 6.61 -16.24
C ILE A 78 -5.56 6.70 -16.18
N THR A 79 -6.25 6.65 -17.32
CA THR A 79 -7.72 6.67 -17.35
C THR A 79 -8.30 5.44 -16.65
N VAL A 80 -7.74 4.25 -16.88
CA VAL A 80 -8.10 3.04 -16.12
C VAL A 80 -7.78 3.23 -14.65
N GLN A 81 -6.59 3.73 -14.30
CA GLN A 81 -6.18 3.96 -12.91
C GLN A 81 -7.07 4.93 -12.15
N SER A 82 -7.65 5.93 -12.83
CA SER A 82 -8.56 6.88 -12.21
C SER A 82 -10.01 6.38 -12.19
N ILE A 83 -10.51 5.85 -13.30
CA ILE A 83 -11.92 5.44 -13.42
C ILE A 83 -12.20 4.16 -12.65
N PHE A 84 -11.30 3.18 -12.68
CA PHE A 84 -11.57 1.85 -12.15
C PHE A 84 -11.75 1.89 -10.62
N PRO A 85 -10.81 2.43 -9.82
CA PRO A 85 -11.02 2.57 -8.37
C PRO A 85 -12.29 3.36 -8.04
N PHE A 86 -12.59 4.41 -8.81
CA PHE A 86 -13.79 5.23 -8.63
C PHE A 86 -15.07 4.41 -8.79
N ILE A 87 -15.21 3.63 -9.87
CA ILE A 87 -16.41 2.79 -10.10
C ILE A 87 -16.65 1.84 -8.94
N PHE A 88 -15.59 1.26 -8.36
CA PHE A 88 -15.70 0.33 -7.24
C PHE A 88 -15.81 1.04 -5.87
N GLN A 89 -15.42 2.31 -5.76
CA GLN A 89 -15.57 3.12 -4.55
C GLN A 89 -16.95 3.77 -4.42
N VAL A 90 -17.60 4.14 -5.52
CA VAL A 90 -18.91 4.82 -5.48
C VAL A 90 -19.94 4.04 -4.64
N PRO A 91 -20.09 2.71 -4.78
CA PRO A 91 -20.99 1.95 -3.92
C PRO A 91 -20.65 2.06 -2.42
N ALA A 92 -19.36 2.04 -2.06
CA ALA A 92 -18.90 2.21 -0.68
C ALA A 92 -19.28 3.59 -0.12
N ILE A 93 -19.12 4.63 -0.93
CA ILE A 93 -19.49 6.01 -0.56
C ILE A 93 -21.00 6.15 -0.35
N VAL A 94 -21.82 5.59 -1.24
CA VAL A 94 -23.29 5.62 -1.12
C VAL A 94 -23.73 4.96 0.18
N TYR A 95 -23.11 3.85 0.56
CA TYR A 95 -23.40 3.21 1.85
C TYR A 95 -22.92 4.01 3.05
N ILE A 96 -21.74 4.63 2.98
CA ILE A 96 -21.27 5.51 4.05
C ILE A 96 -22.24 6.68 4.25
N LEU A 97 -22.76 7.26 3.17
CA LEU A 97 -23.80 8.29 3.22
C LEU A 97 -25.09 7.75 3.84
N TYR A 98 -25.56 6.59 3.40
CA TYR A 98 -26.74 5.92 3.95
C TYR A 98 -26.58 5.64 5.46
N TYR A 99 -25.42 5.13 5.88
CA TYR A 99 -25.13 4.86 7.28
C TYR A 99 -25.08 6.15 8.09
N ALA A 100 -24.48 7.22 7.54
CA ALA A 100 -24.41 8.51 8.22
C ALA A 100 -25.80 9.15 8.41
N THR A 101 -26.71 8.98 7.45
CA THR A 101 -28.08 9.53 7.53
C THR A 101 -29.00 8.68 8.40
N THR A 102 -28.95 7.36 8.27
CA THR A 102 -29.90 6.46 8.94
C THR A 102 -29.42 5.92 10.28
N ARG A 103 -28.10 5.93 10.53
CA ARG A 103 -27.45 5.27 11.67
C ARG A 103 -27.68 3.75 11.72
N HIS A 104 -28.20 3.15 10.65
CA HIS A 104 -28.40 1.71 10.56
C HIS A 104 -27.20 1.06 9.87
N GLN A 105 -26.42 0.30 10.64
CA GLN A 105 -25.34 -0.50 10.08
C GLN A 105 -25.92 -1.76 9.43
N ILE A 106 -25.72 -1.93 8.13
CA ILE A 106 -26.11 -3.14 7.41
C ILE A 106 -24.84 -3.89 7.04
N LEU A 107 -24.37 -4.72 7.97
CA LEU A 107 -23.10 -5.44 7.89
C LEU A 107 -22.85 -6.14 6.54
N GLY A 108 -23.89 -6.72 5.93
CA GLY A 108 -23.71 -7.40 4.63
C GLY A 108 -23.47 -6.45 3.46
N ILE A 109 -24.03 -5.24 3.50
CA ILE A 109 -23.74 -4.22 2.50
C ILE A 109 -22.28 -3.77 2.68
N GLU A 110 -21.84 -3.52 3.92
CA GLU A 110 -20.45 -3.16 4.23
C GLU A 110 -19.45 -4.19 3.69
N MET A 111 -19.67 -5.48 3.95
CA MET A 111 -18.83 -6.57 3.44
C MET A 111 -18.81 -6.62 1.92
N THR A 112 -19.97 -6.49 1.27
CA THR A 112 -20.11 -6.47 -0.20
C THR A 112 -19.33 -5.31 -0.80
N LEU A 113 -19.37 -4.15 -0.15
CA LEU A 113 -18.70 -2.94 -0.61
C LEU A 113 -17.20 -2.99 -0.41
N ASN A 114 -16.73 -3.56 0.70
CA ASN A 114 -15.31 -3.85 0.88
C ASN A 114 -14.83 -4.84 -0.19
N CYS A 115 -15.58 -5.91 -0.47
CA CYS A 115 -15.26 -6.84 -1.55
C CYS A 115 -15.13 -6.13 -2.90
N PHE A 116 -16.08 -5.27 -3.26
CA PHE A 116 -16.00 -4.46 -4.48
C PHE A 116 -14.78 -3.53 -4.47
N TYR A 117 -14.57 -2.78 -3.40
CA TYR A 117 -13.45 -1.84 -3.26
C TYR A 117 -12.09 -2.52 -3.50
N TYR A 118 -11.83 -3.64 -2.83
CA TYR A 118 -10.57 -4.36 -2.96
C TYR A 118 -10.44 -5.09 -4.30
N THR A 119 -11.54 -5.64 -4.85
CA THR A 119 -11.55 -6.20 -6.22
C THR A 119 -11.17 -5.14 -7.24
N GLY A 120 -11.78 -3.95 -7.13
CA GLY A 120 -11.51 -2.82 -8.01
C GLY A 120 -10.06 -2.36 -7.93
N ASN A 121 -9.52 -2.21 -6.72
CA ASN A 121 -8.13 -1.79 -6.51
C ASN A 121 -7.13 -2.84 -7.02
N GLY A 122 -7.33 -4.11 -6.68
CA GLY A 122 -6.47 -5.20 -7.14
C GLY A 122 -6.47 -5.33 -8.66
N PHE A 123 -7.65 -5.31 -9.28
CA PHE A 123 -7.77 -5.40 -10.73
C PHE A 123 -7.22 -4.16 -11.45
N CYS A 124 -7.42 -2.97 -10.88
CA CYS A 124 -6.83 -1.72 -11.38
C CYS A 124 -5.30 -1.82 -11.47
N ILE A 125 -4.65 -2.33 -10.41
CA ILE A 125 -3.20 -2.51 -10.38
C ILE A 125 -2.77 -3.58 -11.38
N PHE A 126 -3.47 -4.71 -11.45
CA PHE A 126 -3.20 -5.74 -12.45
C PHE A 126 -3.29 -5.21 -13.89
N LEU A 127 -4.39 -4.53 -14.23
CA LEU A 127 -4.56 -3.91 -15.54
C LEU A 127 -3.47 -2.87 -15.82
N SER A 128 -3.09 -2.08 -14.82
CA SER A 128 -2.00 -1.10 -14.95
C SER A 128 -0.68 -1.77 -15.34
N MET A 129 -0.33 -2.88 -14.68
CA MET A 129 0.87 -3.66 -15.02
C MET A 129 0.81 -4.23 -16.44
N VAL A 130 -0.36 -4.68 -16.90
CA VAL A 130 -0.55 -5.22 -18.26
C VAL A 130 -0.47 -4.13 -19.34
N ILE A 131 -1.00 -2.92 -19.06
CA ILE A 131 -1.07 -1.82 -20.03
C ILE A 131 0.27 -1.08 -20.13
N ILE A 132 0.95 -0.84 -19.01
CA ILE A 132 2.22 -0.11 -18.98
C ILE A 132 3.32 -0.98 -19.62
N LYS A 133 3.86 -0.49 -20.75
CA LYS A 133 4.83 -1.23 -21.58
C LYS A 133 6.04 -1.72 -20.78
N GLU A 134 6.55 -0.92 -19.85
CA GLU A 134 7.72 -1.25 -19.04
C GLU A 134 7.45 -2.43 -18.10
N PHE A 135 6.30 -2.42 -17.42
CA PHE A 135 5.88 -3.55 -16.56
C PHE A 135 5.54 -4.79 -17.38
N LYS A 136 4.83 -4.63 -18.51
CA LYS A 136 4.58 -5.74 -19.43
C LYS A 136 5.87 -6.40 -19.93
N LEU A 137 6.86 -5.60 -20.32
CA LEU A 137 8.16 -6.12 -20.75
C LEU A 137 8.89 -6.80 -19.60
N MET A 138 8.72 -6.32 -18.37
CA MET A 138 9.29 -6.95 -17.17
C MET A 138 8.67 -8.31 -16.91
N MET A 139 7.35 -8.41 -16.86
CA MET A 139 6.65 -9.68 -16.73
C MET A 139 7.05 -10.65 -17.85
N LEU A 140 7.06 -10.21 -19.11
CA LEU A 140 7.46 -11.07 -20.24
C LEU A 140 8.92 -11.53 -20.16
N LYS A 141 9.83 -10.72 -19.61
CA LYS A 141 11.22 -11.14 -19.37
C LYS A 141 11.28 -12.19 -18.26
N ASP A 142 10.57 -11.97 -17.15
CA ASP A 142 10.55 -12.88 -16.00
C ASP A 142 9.91 -14.23 -16.35
N PHE A 143 8.93 -14.24 -17.27
CA PHE A 143 8.39 -15.46 -17.88
C PHE A 143 9.29 -16.10 -18.95
N GLY A 144 10.48 -15.54 -19.21
CA GLY A 144 11.43 -16.07 -20.19
C GLY A 144 11.09 -15.78 -21.66
N CYS A 145 10.07 -14.96 -21.94
CA CYS A 145 9.63 -14.65 -23.31
C CYS A 145 10.56 -13.66 -24.03
N ILE A 146 11.37 -12.87 -23.32
CA ILE A 146 12.25 -11.83 -23.89
C ILE A 146 13.62 -11.86 -23.22
N LYS A 147 14.72 -11.86 -24.00
CA LYS A 147 16.10 -11.99 -23.47
C LYS A 147 16.80 -10.68 -23.07
N LYS A 148 16.47 -9.53 -23.67
CA LYS A 148 17.23 -8.26 -23.48
C LYS A 148 16.34 -7.08 -23.09
N VAL A 149 16.15 -6.87 -21.79
CA VAL A 149 15.65 -5.60 -21.25
C VAL A 149 16.45 -5.25 -19.98
N ASN A 150 17.06 -4.06 -19.97
CA ASN A 150 17.75 -3.52 -18.80
C ASN A 150 16.74 -2.74 -17.95
N PHE A 151 16.30 -3.34 -16.85
CA PHE A 151 15.38 -2.68 -15.94
C PHE A 151 16.12 -1.80 -14.94
N THR A 152 15.49 -0.69 -14.58
CA THR A 152 15.93 0.10 -13.44
C THR A 152 15.49 -0.59 -12.15
N TYR A 153 16.26 -0.40 -11.09
CA TYR A 153 15.95 -0.94 -9.77
C TYR A 153 14.54 -0.51 -9.28
N THR A 154 14.17 0.73 -9.57
CA THR A 154 12.86 1.30 -9.22
C THR A 154 11.72 0.54 -9.88
N SER A 155 11.83 0.21 -11.17
CA SER A 155 10.79 -0.56 -11.87
C SER A 155 10.58 -1.96 -11.27
N TYR A 156 11.67 -2.63 -10.87
CA TYR A 156 11.58 -3.95 -10.24
C TYR A 156 10.88 -3.88 -8.88
N MET A 157 11.26 -2.91 -8.05
CA MET A 157 10.59 -2.65 -6.77
C MET A 157 9.10 -2.38 -6.96
N THR A 158 8.72 -1.56 -7.94
CA THR A 158 7.30 -1.28 -8.21
C THR A 158 6.54 -2.52 -8.67
N LEU A 159 7.15 -3.39 -9.49
CA LEU A 159 6.52 -4.64 -9.90
C LEU A 159 6.26 -5.56 -8.71
N VAL A 160 7.26 -5.81 -7.87
CA VAL A 160 7.13 -6.69 -6.70
C VAL A 160 6.06 -6.18 -5.75
N MET A 161 6.08 -4.88 -5.40
CA MET A 161 5.06 -4.32 -4.51
C MET A 161 3.66 -4.34 -5.14
N SER A 162 3.55 -4.14 -6.46
CA SER A 162 2.26 -4.22 -7.16
C SER A 162 1.70 -5.65 -7.13
N PHE A 163 2.57 -6.65 -7.28
CA PHE A 163 2.20 -8.05 -7.19
C PHE A 163 1.77 -8.44 -5.77
N GLU A 164 2.54 -8.04 -4.76
CA GLU A 164 2.17 -8.25 -3.35
C GLU A 164 0.83 -7.60 -3.01
N PHE A 165 0.60 -6.37 -3.49
CA PHE A 165 -0.66 -5.65 -3.26
C PHE A 165 -1.83 -6.33 -3.95
N PHE A 166 -1.62 -6.82 -5.18
CA PHE A 166 -2.62 -7.62 -5.88
C PHE A 166 -2.98 -8.88 -5.08
N PHE A 167 -1.99 -9.60 -4.57
CA PHE A 167 -2.21 -10.79 -3.76
C PHE A 167 -2.93 -10.47 -2.45
N ALA A 168 -2.54 -9.40 -1.75
CA ALA A 168 -3.25 -8.91 -0.57
C ALA A 168 -4.72 -8.59 -0.86
N SER A 169 -4.98 -7.90 -1.97
CA SER A 169 -6.34 -7.58 -2.41
C SER A 169 -7.14 -8.86 -2.71
N LEU A 170 -6.53 -9.86 -3.34
CA LEU A 170 -7.18 -11.13 -3.63
C LEU A 170 -7.57 -11.88 -2.36
N VAL A 171 -6.67 -11.94 -1.36
CA VAL A 171 -6.97 -12.58 -0.07
C VAL A 171 -8.11 -11.84 0.64
N HIS A 172 -8.10 -10.51 0.62
CA HIS A 172 -9.18 -9.71 1.20
C HIS A 172 -10.53 -9.99 0.51
N VAL A 173 -10.54 -10.12 -0.81
CA VAL A 173 -11.73 -10.48 -1.59
C VAL A 173 -12.23 -11.88 -1.25
N ILE A 174 -11.34 -12.86 -1.12
CA ILE A 174 -11.70 -14.22 -0.71
C ILE A 174 -12.34 -14.21 0.68
N TYR A 175 -11.74 -13.50 1.64
CA TYR A 175 -12.26 -13.38 3.00
C TYR A 175 -13.67 -12.76 3.05
N ASN A 176 -13.87 -11.61 2.40
CA ASN A 176 -15.19 -10.97 2.36
C ASN A 176 -16.20 -11.78 1.54
N GLY A 177 -15.77 -12.35 0.41
CA GLY A 177 -16.58 -13.21 -0.44
C GLY A 177 -17.10 -14.43 0.33
N TYR A 178 -16.26 -15.03 1.17
CA TYR A 178 -16.65 -16.11 2.08
C TYR A 178 -17.78 -15.68 3.02
N MET A 179 -17.66 -14.51 3.65
CA MET A 179 -18.70 -13.98 4.54
C MET A 179 -20.02 -13.68 3.82
N ILE A 180 -19.93 -13.08 2.65
CA ILE A 180 -21.11 -12.75 1.81
C ILE A 180 -21.81 -14.03 1.37
N PHE A 181 -21.05 -15.04 0.93
CA PHE A 181 -21.61 -16.32 0.48
C PHE A 181 -22.46 -16.96 1.57
N TYR A 182 -21.93 -17.10 2.79
CA TYR A 182 -22.67 -17.69 3.92
C TYR A 182 -23.90 -16.87 4.32
N LYS A 183 -23.81 -15.54 4.22
CA LYS A 183 -24.97 -14.67 4.44
C LYS A 183 -26.06 -14.88 3.39
N LEU A 184 -25.70 -15.06 2.12
CA LEU A 184 -26.67 -15.25 1.03
C LEU A 184 -27.44 -16.58 1.13
N ILE A 185 -26.79 -17.63 1.62
CA ILE A 185 -27.42 -18.94 1.84
C ILE A 185 -28.09 -19.08 3.21
N ASP A 186 -28.15 -18.00 4.00
CA ASP A 186 -28.65 -17.97 5.38
C ASP A 186 -28.06 -19.07 6.27
N ALA A 187 -26.79 -19.41 6.04
CA ALA A 187 -26.08 -20.44 6.80
C ALA A 187 -25.15 -19.81 7.83
N LYS A 188 -24.96 -20.52 8.94
CA LYS A 188 -23.97 -20.12 9.96
C LYS A 188 -22.56 -20.23 9.37
N VAL A 189 -21.81 -19.13 9.45
CA VAL A 189 -20.41 -19.08 9.05
C VAL A 189 -19.59 -20.09 9.86
N HIS A 190 -18.72 -20.87 9.21
CA HIS A 190 -17.80 -21.72 9.94
C HIS A 190 -16.73 -20.84 10.63
N LEU A 191 -16.88 -20.68 11.94
CA LEU A 191 -16.11 -19.73 12.77
C LEU A 191 -14.61 -19.88 12.61
N VAL A 192 -14.12 -21.11 12.59
CA VAL A 192 -12.70 -21.43 12.48
C VAL A 192 -12.15 -21.00 11.11
N THR A 193 -12.87 -21.33 10.03
CA THR A 193 -12.45 -20.96 8.66
C THR A 193 -12.44 -19.45 8.48
N CYS A 194 -13.50 -18.77 8.93
CA CYS A 194 -13.56 -17.31 8.90
C CYS A 194 -12.39 -16.67 9.65
N SER A 195 -12.13 -17.15 10.87
CA SER A 195 -11.04 -16.64 11.71
C SER A 195 -9.68 -16.81 11.03
N LYS A 196 -9.41 -17.96 10.43
CA LYS A 196 -8.15 -18.22 9.70
C LYS A 196 -8.00 -17.32 8.47
N LEU A 197 -9.07 -17.11 7.70
CA LEU A 197 -9.07 -16.19 6.56
C LEU A 197 -8.83 -14.73 7.00
N ASN A 198 -9.47 -14.29 8.08
CA ASN A 198 -9.26 -12.96 8.66
C ASN A 198 -7.80 -12.78 9.12
N ILE A 199 -7.23 -13.80 9.78
CA ILE A 199 -5.83 -13.76 10.21
C ILE A 199 -4.89 -13.68 8.99
N LEU A 200 -5.17 -14.44 7.92
CA LEU A 200 -4.40 -14.38 6.69
C LEU A 200 -4.42 -12.99 6.06
N ASP A 201 -5.63 -12.41 5.94
CA ASP A 201 -5.87 -11.08 5.38
C ASP A 201 -5.11 -9.99 6.15
N LEU A 202 -5.21 -10.00 7.48
CA LEU A 202 -4.50 -9.04 8.34
C LEU A 202 -2.97 -9.20 8.25
N ASN A 203 -2.45 -10.43 8.27
CA ASN A 203 -1.01 -10.67 8.32
C ASN A 203 -0.32 -10.48 6.97
N ILE A 204 -1.01 -10.70 5.84
CA ILE A 204 -0.46 -10.39 4.51
C ILE A 204 -0.21 -8.90 4.34
N ASN A 205 -1.02 -8.03 4.94
CA ASN A 205 -0.77 -6.59 4.90
C ASN A 205 0.57 -6.20 5.56
N GLN A 206 1.08 -7.02 6.48
CA GLN A 206 2.41 -6.78 7.05
C GLN A 206 3.53 -7.01 6.04
N LEU A 207 3.35 -7.92 5.07
CA LEU A 207 4.32 -8.10 3.97
C LEU A 207 4.54 -6.79 3.19
N LEU A 208 3.45 -6.06 2.91
CA LEU A 208 3.49 -4.76 2.23
C LEU A 208 4.28 -3.70 3.02
N ILE A 209 4.36 -3.82 4.35
CA ILE A 209 5.09 -2.90 5.21
C ILE A 209 6.59 -3.23 5.24
N VAL A 210 6.95 -4.52 5.27
CA VAL A 210 8.35 -4.96 5.38
C VAL A 210 9.09 -4.95 4.05
N THR A 211 8.40 -5.14 2.91
CA THR A 211 9.04 -5.20 1.60
C THR A 211 9.82 -3.93 1.22
N PRO A 212 9.31 -2.70 1.42
CA PRO A 212 10.07 -1.48 1.21
C PRO A 212 11.37 -1.42 2.03
N PHE A 213 11.38 -1.98 3.24
CA PHE A 213 12.57 -2.05 4.07
C PHE A 213 13.64 -2.98 3.47
N TYR A 214 13.25 -4.15 2.95
CA TYR A 214 14.17 -5.03 2.23
C TYR A 214 14.79 -4.34 1.03
N PHE A 215 13.99 -3.62 0.23
CA PHE A 215 14.51 -2.82 -0.88
C PHE A 215 15.46 -1.72 -0.42
N ASN A 216 15.25 -1.09 0.74
CA ASN A 216 16.21 -0.12 1.25
C ASN A 216 17.54 -0.76 1.66
N ILE A 217 17.54 -1.98 2.18
CA ILE A 217 18.78 -2.74 2.48
C ILE A 217 19.51 -3.12 1.20
N PHE A 218 18.81 -3.69 0.21
CA PHE A 218 19.41 -4.01 -1.10
C PHE A 218 20.05 -2.77 -1.74
N ARG A 219 19.34 -1.65 -1.70
CA ARG A 219 19.82 -0.36 -2.20
C ARG A 219 21.02 0.16 -1.41
N PHE A 220 21.01 0.03 -0.09
CA PHE A 220 22.13 0.39 0.79
C PHE A 220 23.41 -0.33 0.38
N TYR A 221 23.36 -1.67 0.26
CA TYR A 221 24.51 -2.48 -0.13
C TYR A 221 25.01 -2.13 -1.53
N LYS A 222 24.09 -2.00 -2.49
CA LYS A 222 24.43 -1.66 -3.86
C LYS A 222 25.09 -0.29 -3.98
N ILE A 223 24.64 0.72 -3.22
CA ILE A 223 25.19 2.08 -3.32
C ILE A 223 26.51 2.22 -2.53
N ILE A 224 26.60 1.62 -1.35
CA ILE A 224 27.74 1.83 -0.45
C ILE A 224 28.89 0.89 -0.79
N PHE A 225 28.60 -0.39 -1.00
CA PHE A 225 29.60 -1.42 -1.24
C PHE A 225 29.75 -1.80 -2.72
N ASN A 226 28.87 -1.30 -3.60
CA ASN A 226 28.81 -1.69 -5.01
C ASN A 226 28.69 -3.22 -5.20
N LYS A 227 28.00 -3.88 -4.27
CA LYS A 227 27.79 -5.33 -4.22
C LYS A 227 26.34 -5.63 -3.83
N SER A 228 25.85 -6.81 -4.16
CA SER A 228 24.61 -7.33 -3.58
C SER A 228 24.79 -7.59 -2.08
N PRO A 229 23.72 -7.49 -1.27
CA PRO A 229 23.78 -7.90 0.12
C PRO A 229 24.11 -9.40 0.21
N ASN A 230 24.80 -9.79 1.28
CA ASN A 230 25.04 -11.19 1.57
C ASN A 230 23.69 -11.89 1.78
N ILE A 231 23.48 -13.02 1.09
CA ILE A 231 22.23 -13.80 1.17
C ILE A 231 21.94 -14.22 2.62
N ILE A 232 22.95 -14.64 3.37
CA ILE A 232 22.82 -15.04 4.78
C ILE A 232 22.30 -13.86 5.62
N PHE A 233 22.83 -12.67 5.38
CA PHE A 233 22.40 -11.45 6.06
C PHE A 233 20.93 -11.11 5.72
N MET A 234 20.54 -11.23 4.45
CA MET A 234 19.15 -11.01 4.04
C MET A 234 18.19 -12.03 4.66
N ILE A 235 18.55 -13.31 4.69
CA ILE A 235 17.77 -14.37 5.36
C ILE A 235 17.61 -14.04 6.84
N GLY A 236 18.68 -13.61 7.51
CA GLY A 236 18.63 -13.18 8.92
C GLY A 236 17.64 -12.03 9.14
N ILE A 237 17.64 -11.03 8.26
CA ILE A 237 16.69 -9.92 8.34
C ILE A 237 15.25 -10.41 8.11
N ILE A 238 15.00 -11.20 7.06
CA ILE A 238 13.68 -11.76 6.76
C ILE A 238 13.18 -12.61 7.93
N PHE A 239 14.06 -13.38 8.56
CA PHE A 239 13.73 -14.16 9.75
C PHE A 239 13.33 -13.25 10.91
N ILE A 240 14.10 -12.21 11.23
CA ILE A 240 13.77 -11.27 12.31
C ILE A 240 12.41 -10.58 12.09
N THR A 241 12.10 -10.20 10.85
CA THR A 241 10.88 -9.44 10.53
C THR A 241 9.65 -10.33 10.32
N LEU A 242 9.79 -11.58 9.85
CA LEU A 242 8.66 -12.47 9.56
C LEU A 242 8.46 -13.60 10.56
N ALA A 243 9.51 -14.06 11.25
CA ALA A 243 9.38 -15.19 12.18
C ALA A 243 8.36 -14.95 13.30
N PRO A 244 8.27 -13.76 13.94
CA PRO A 244 7.24 -13.52 14.95
C PRO A 244 5.82 -13.73 14.41
N ILE A 245 5.54 -13.23 13.19
CA ILE A 245 4.24 -13.40 12.53
C ILE A 245 3.99 -14.87 12.23
N LEU A 246 4.95 -15.54 11.59
CA LEU A 246 4.83 -16.94 11.19
C LEU A 246 4.61 -17.86 12.40
N TYR A 247 5.28 -17.58 13.51
CA TYR A 247 5.09 -18.31 14.77
C TYR A 247 3.67 -18.13 15.31
N MET A 248 3.18 -16.89 15.41
CA MET A 248 1.81 -16.62 15.86
C MET A 248 0.77 -17.25 14.92
N MET A 249 0.97 -17.12 13.61
CA MET A 249 0.11 -17.75 12.60
C MET A 249 0.11 -19.26 12.75
N GLY A 250 1.26 -19.91 12.97
CA GLY A 250 1.33 -21.34 13.18
C GLY A 250 0.42 -21.80 14.33
N GLY A 251 0.51 -21.14 15.49
CA GLY A 251 -0.38 -21.44 16.63
C GLY A 251 -1.87 -21.28 16.31
N GLN A 252 -2.24 -20.22 15.57
CA GLN A 252 -3.63 -19.96 15.21
C GLN A 252 -4.17 -20.86 14.09
N PHE A 253 -3.37 -21.17 13.07
CA PHE A 253 -3.78 -21.99 11.93
C PHE A 253 -3.87 -23.47 12.27
N PHE A 254 -2.96 -23.97 13.12
CA PHE A 254 -2.97 -25.34 13.61
C PHE A 254 -3.74 -25.50 14.92
N GLU A 255 -4.35 -24.43 15.43
CA GLU A 255 -5.20 -24.42 16.63
C GLU A 255 -4.51 -24.97 17.90
N ILE A 256 -3.18 -24.78 18.00
CA ILE A 256 -2.38 -25.27 19.11
C ILE A 256 -2.70 -24.43 20.35
N ASN A 257 -3.26 -25.04 21.39
CA ASN A 257 -3.71 -24.37 22.62
C ASN A 257 -4.57 -23.13 22.31
N ALA A 258 -5.48 -23.26 21.36
CA ALA A 258 -6.29 -22.14 20.89
C ALA A 258 -7.38 -21.72 21.90
N TYR A 259 -7.67 -20.43 21.94
CA TYR A 259 -8.83 -19.85 22.62
C TYR A 259 -9.46 -18.76 21.76
N PHE A 260 -10.75 -18.48 21.99
CA PHE A 260 -11.53 -17.60 21.13
C PHE A 260 -11.89 -16.31 21.88
N LEU A 261 -11.63 -15.17 21.24
CA LEU A 261 -12.09 -13.86 21.73
C LEU A 261 -13.15 -13.32 20.77
N ILE A 262 -14.18 -12.67 21.33
CA ILE A 262 -15.25 -12.07 20.53
C ILE A 262 -14.64 -10.98 19.64
N LYS A 263 -14.96 -11.04 18.34
CA LYS A 263 -14.54 -10.04 17.35
C LYS A 263 -15.67 -9.77 16.36
N PRO A 264 -15.98 -8.49 16.04
CA PRO A 264 -16.91 -8.18 14.97
C PRO A 264 -16.48 -8.78 13.64
N GLY A 265 -17.45 -9.15 12.80
CA GLY A 265 -17.23 -9.89 11.55
C GLY A 265 -17.43 -11.39 11.76
N CYS A 266 -16.35 -12.16 11.98
CA CYS A 266 -16.40 -13.61 12.19
C CYS A 266 -17.09 -14.06 13.49
N GLY A 267 -17.49 -13.13 14.36
CA GLY A 267 -18.00 -13.42 15.71
C GLY A 267 -16.88 -13.69 16.71
N TYR A 268 -15.87 -14.46 16.32
CA TYR A 268 -14.69 -14.74 17.13
C TYR A 268 -13.39 -14.58 16.33
N GLN A 269 -12.28 -14.39 17.04
CA GLN A 269 -10.92 -14.49 16.53
C GLN A 269 -10.16 -15.55 17.34
N ILE A 270 -9.41 -16.40 16.63
CA ILE A 270 -8.54 -17.40 17.23
C ILE A 270 -7.29 -16.72 17.79
N PHE A 271 -6.98 -17.02 19.05
CA PHE A 271 -5.70 -16.76 19.70
C PHE A 271 -5.09 -18.09 20.14
N SER A 272 -3.81 -18.08 20.47
CA SER A 272 -3.08 -19.28 20.89
C SER A 272 -2.33 -19.00 22.18
N ASN A 273 -2.37 -19.96 23.11
CA ASN A 273 -1.61 -19.95 24.36
C ASN A 273 -0.28 -20.72 24.23
N ILE A 274 0.31 -20.79 23.03
CA ILE A 274 1.67 -21.31 22.88
C ILE A 274 2.68 -20.44 23.65
N PRO A 275 3.80 -21.02 24.12
CA PRO A 275 4.85 -20.26 24.78
C PRO A 275 5.28 -19.06 23.95
N TYR A 276 5.53 -17.92 24.61
CA TYR A 276 5.98 -16.67 24.01
C TYR A 276 5.02 -15.99 23.03
N TYR A 277 3.79 -16.48 22.82
CA TYR A 277 2.82 -15.88 21.90
C TYR A 277 2.63 -14.37 22.15
N GLN A 278 2.34 -14.00 23.40
CA GLN A 278 2.07 -12.61 23.76
C GLN A 278 3.33 -11.73 23.63
N LEU A 279 4.50 -12.26 23.99
CA LEU A 279 5.77 -11.55 23.81
C LEU A 279 6.02 -11.26 22.33
N LEU A 280 5.88 -12.27 21.47
CA LEU A 280 6.09 -12.14 20.02
C LEU A 280 5.06 -11.23 19.37
N MET A 281 3.82 -11.20 19.86
CA MET A 281 2.81 -10.24 19.44
C MET A 281 3.25 -8.80 19.73
N TYR A 282 3.75 -8.52 20.94
CA TYR A 282 4.30 -7.19 21.26
C TYR A 282 5.53 -6.85 20.44
N THR A 283 6.46 -7.81 20.28
CA THR A 283 7.64 -7.63 19.42
C THR A 283 7.22 -7.30 17.99
N ASN A 284 6.19 -7.97 17.46
CA ASN A 284 5.69 -7.72 16.11
C ASN A 284 5.12 -6.30 15.96
N VAL A 285 4.31 -5.84 16.91
CA VAL A 285 3.75 -4.48 16.91
C VAL A 285 4.86 -3.43 16.99
N ILE A 286 5.85 -3.62 17.87
CA ILE A 286 7.03 -2.75 17.99
C ILE A 286 7.82 -2.73 16.68
N LEU A 287 8.05 -3.90 16.08
CA LEU A 287 8.78 -4.03 14.81
C LEU A 287 8.07 -3.27 13.68
N VAL A 288 6.76 -3.44 13.53
CA VAL A 288 5.95 -2.71 12.54
C VAL A 288 6.03 -1.19 12.77
N LEU A 289 6.02 -0.73 14.03
CA LEU A 289 6.14 0.68 14.36
C LEU A 289 7.51 1.28 14.00
N PHE A 290 8.60 0.57 14.29
CA PHE A 290 9.95 1.09 14.10
C PHE A 290 10.51 0.87 12.69
N LEU A 291 10.00 -0.10 11.94
CA LEU A 291 10.47 -0.39 10.58
C LEU A 291 10.47 0.82 9.64
N PRO A 292 9.40 1.64 9.55
CA PRO A 292 9.41 2.84 8.72
C PRO A 292 10.47 3.87 9.17
N ILE A 293 10.73 3.98 10.47
CA ILE A 293 11.76 4.85 11.03
C ILE A 293 13.16 4.38 10.63
N ILE A 294 13.44 3.07 10.78
CA ILE A 294 14.73 2.48 10.38
C ILE A 294 14.92 2.64 8.86
N SER A 295 13.87 2.40 8.08
CA SER A 295 13.85 2.59 6.63
C SER A 295 14.20 4.03 6.23
N PHE A 296 13.65 5.02 6.93
CA PHE A 296 13.99 6.43 6.76
C PHE A 296 15.46 6.72 7.10
N ILE A 297 15.97 6.23 8.23
CA ILE A 297 17.37 6.41 8.66
C ILE A 297 18.33 5.82 7.62
N LEU A 298 18.06 4.61 7.13
CA LEU A 298 18.86 3.98 6.07
C LEU A 298 18.85 4.83 4.79
N ASN A 299 17.68 5.31 4.36
CA ASN A 299 17.57 6.18 3.18
C ASN A 299 18.34 7.51 3.37
N TYR A 300 18.35 8.08 4.57
CA TYR A 300 19.15 9.26 4.91
C TYR A 300 20.66 8.99 4.84
N ILE A 301 21.13 7.85 5.39
CA ILE A 301 22.54 7.45 5.31
C ILE A 301 22.97 7.27 3.85
N ILE A 302 22.16 6.57 3.06
CA ILE A 302 22.37 6.39 1.61
C ILE A 302 22.50 7.75 0.93
N TYR A 303 21.56 8.67 1.20
CA TYR A 303 21.57 10.02 0.63
C TYR A 303 22.88 10.75 0.96
N LYS A 304 23.25 10.81 2.24
CA LYS A 304 24.46 11.51 2.71
C LYS A 304 25.73 10.96 2.05
N ILE A 305 25.88 9.64 1.98
CA ILE A 305 27.04 8.99 1.35
C ILE A 305 27.06 9.24 -0.16
N THR A 306 25.91 9.11 -0.84
CA THR A 306 25.84 9.29 -2.29
C THR A 306 26.14 10.72 -2.70
N VAL A 307 25.65 11.71 -1.95
CA VAL A 307 25.96 13.13 -2.18
C VAL A 307 27.45 13.41 -1.95
N LYS A 308 28.06 12.86 -0.89
CA LYS A 308 29.50 13.02 -0.62
C LYS A 308 30.37 12.41 -1.72
N ARG A 309 29.99 11.25 -2.27
CA ARG A 309 30.71 10.56 -3.36
C ARG A 309 30.48 11.19 -4.73
N THR A 310 29.37 11.89 -4.93
CA THR A 310 29.08 12.53 -6.20
C THR A 310 29.87 13.83 -6.31
N ALA A 311 30.66 13.98 -7.37
CA ALA A 311 31.42 15.21 -7.61
C ALA A 311 30.51 16.44 -7.54
N LYS A 312 30.90 17.45 -6.75
CA LYS A 312 30.12 18.69 -6.54
C LYS A 312 29.73 19.38 -7.86
N THR A 313 30.50 19.15 -8.93
CA THR A 313 30.24 19.69 -10.27
C THR A 313 28.99 19.10 -10.93
N ASN A 314 28.56 17.88 -10.58
CA ASN A 314 27.40 17.24 -11.20
C ASN A 314 26.08 17.58 -10.48
N LYS A 315 25.67 18.85 -10.59
CA LYS A 315 24.42 19.36 -9.99
C LYS A 315 23.18 18.56 -10.39
N SER A 316 23.12 18.11 -11.65
CA SER A 316 22.01 17.30 -12.19
C SER A 316 21.83 15.99 -11.43
N LYS A 317 22.93 15.26 -11.21
CA LYS A 317 22.92 13.98 -10.48
C LYS A 317 22.55 14.18 -9.01
N ILE A 318 23.06 15.23 -8.36
CA ILE A 318 22.69 15.56 -6.96
C ILE A 318 21.20 15.88 -6.85
N HIS A 319 20.62 16.61 -7.81
CA HIS A 319 19.19 16.92 -7.83
C HIS A 319 18.31 15.66 -7.98
N HIS A 320 18.73 14.71 -8.82
CA HIS A 320 18.07 13.41 -8.95
C HIS A 320 18.11 12.62 -7.64
N ILE A 321 19.29 12.51 -7.01
CA ILE A 321 19.48 11.83 -5.71
C ILE A 321 18.61 12.46 -4.62
N ASN A 322 18.53 13.79 -4.55
CA ASN A 322 17.72 14.52 -3.58
C ASN A 322 16.22 14.23 -3.76
N SER A 323 15.74 14.23 -5.00
CA SER A 323 14.33 13.91 -5.27
C SER A 323 13.98 12.47 -4.93
N LEU A 324 14.87 11.51 -5.23
CA LEU A 324 14.70 10.11 -4.84
C LEU A 324 14.68 9.95 -3.31
N PHE A 325 15.60 10.64 -2.61
CA PHE A 325 15.60 10.68 -1.14
C PHE A 325 14.28 11.20 -0.59
N LYS A 326 13.80 12.35 -1.08
CA LYS A 326 12.53 12.95 -0.63
C LYS A 326 11.33 12.05 -0.90
N GLY A 327 11.27 11.41 -2.07
CA GLY A 327 10.21 10.47 -2.41
C GLY A 327 10.13 9.30 -1.43
N ILE A 328 11.27 8.66 -1.16
CA ILE A 328 11.35 7.54 -0.23
C ILE A 328 11.16 8.00 1.22
N ALA A 329 11.61 9.20 1.57
CA ALA A 329 11.34 9.80 2.88
C ALA A 329 9.84 9.99 3.12
N ILE A 330 9.10 10.48 2.13
CA ILE A 330 7.64 10.59 2.20
C ILE A 330 6.99 9.21 2.31
N GLN A 331 7.43 8.24 1.49
CA GLN A 331 6.91 6.87 1.53
C GLN A 331 7.24 6.11 2.82
N SER A 332 8.24 6.53 3.58
CA SER A 332 8.62 5.90 4.86
C SER A 332 8.01 6.62 6.06
N LEU A 333 8.07 7.95 6.12
CA LEU A 333 7.58 8.71 7.27
C LEU A 333 6.08 8.98 7.24
N PHE A 334 5.49 9.22 6.06
CA PHE A 334 4.07 9.57 6.01
C PHE A 334 3.16 8.41 6.43
N PRO A 335 3.40 7.16 5.98
CA PRO A 335 2.63 6.01 6.46
C PRO A 335 2.73 5.83 7.96
N LEU A 336 3.87 6.17 8.57
CA LEU A 336 4.04 6.13 10.02
C LEU A 336 3.02 7.04 10.72
N PHE A 337 2.87 8.29 10.30
CA PHE A 337 1.88 9.21 10.91
C PHE A 337 0.43 8.70 10.77
N CYS A 338 0.12 8.01 9.68
CA CYS A 338 -1.21 7.43 9.47
C CYS A 338 -1.40 6.10 10.21
N GLN A 339 -0.31 5.36 10.46
CA GLN A 339 -0.29 4.07 11.16
C GLN A 339 -0.28 4.23 12.68
N VAL A 340 0.34 5.28 13.22
CA VAL A 340 0.49 5.48 14.67
C VAL A 340 -0.86 5.38 15.41
N PRO A 341 -1.96 6.03 14.96
CA PRO A 341 -3.26 5.86 15.60
C PRO A 341 -3.73 4.39 15.63
N ALA A 342 -3.57 3.66 14.53
CA ALA A 342 -3.92 2.24 14.43
C ALA A 342 -3.06 1.36 15.35
N ILE A 343 -1.77 1.66 15.45
CA ILE A 343 -0.83 0.95 16.32
C ILE A 343 -1.16 1.21 17.80
N ILE A 344 -1.40 2.46 18.18
CA ILE A 344 -1.81 2.82 19.55
C ILE A 344 -3.09 2.08 19.93
N TYR A 345 -4.06 2.04 19.02
CA TYR A 345 -5.29 1.30 19.24
C TYR A 345 -5.08 -0.21 19.33
N THR A 346 -4.19 -0.76 18.51
CA THR A 346 -3.82 -2.18 18.59
C THR A 346 -3.18 -2.50 19.94
N ILE A 347 -2.31 -1.63 20.46
CA ILE A 347 -1.72 -1.76 21.80
C ILE A 347 -2.81 -1.70 22.86
N TYR A 348 -3.70 -0.70 22.79
CA TYR A 348 -4.85 -0.56 23.70
C TYR A 348 -5.71 -1.82 23.71
N PHE A 349 -6.13 -2.30 22.53
CA PHE A 349 -6.93 -3.51 22.37
C PHE A 349 -6.20 -4.73 22.94
N THR A 350 -4.89 -4.83 22.71
CA THR A 350 -4.07 -5.94 23.21
C THR A 350 -4.01 -5.97 24.74
N ILE A 351 -3.91 -4.80 25.38
CA ILE A 351 -3.82 -4.67 26.84
C ILE A 351 -5.20 -4.88 27.48
N PHE A 352 -6.22 -4.16 27.01
CA PHE A 352 -7.52 -4.12 27.68
C PHE A 352 -8.54 -5.13 27.17
N ARG A 353 -8.31 -5.73 25.99
CA ARG A 353 -9.23 -6.68 25.32
C ARG A 353 -10.63 -6.11 25.08
N LYS A 354 -10.76 -4.79 25.00
CA LYS A 354 -12.01 -4.08 24.70
C LYS A 354 -11.92 -3.46 23.31
N ASN A 355 -12.88 -3.78 22.44
CA ASN A 355 -13.03 -3.15 21.14
C ASN A 355 -13.93 -1.90 21.29
N ILE A 356 -13.47 -0.76 20.77
CA ILE A 356 -14.24 0.49 20.71
C ILE A 356 -14.45 0.83 19.22
N THR A 357 -15.58 0.40 18.66
CA THR A 357 -15.89 0.51 17.22
C THR A 357 -15.75 1.93 16.67
N SER A 358 -16.15 2.94 17.44
CA SER A 358 -16.04 4.35 17.01
C SER A 358 -14.58 4.79 16.80
N VAL A 359 -13.66 4.32 17.64
CA VAL A 359 -12.22 4.60 17.51
C VAL A 359 -11.65 3.87 16.28
N GLU A 360 -12.05 2.62 16.05
CA GLU A 360 -11.65 1.83 14.87
C GLU A 360 -12.06 2.51 13.55
N ILE A 361 -13.27 3.08 13.50
CA ILE A 361 -13.76 3.85 12.35
C ILE A 361 -12.92 5.11 12.13
N ILE A 362 -12.69 5.91 13.18
CA ILE A 362 -11.88 7.14 13.09
C ILE A 362 -10.46 6.82 12.60
N ILE A 363 -9.86 5.75 13.13
CA ILE A 363 -8.54 5.29 12.73
C ILE A 363 -8.53 4.87 11.27
N SER A 364 -9.53 4.12 10.82
CA SER A 364 -9.67 3.72 9.42
C SER A 364 -9.79 4.94 8.50
N CYS A 365 -10.54 5.96 8.92
CA CYS A 365 -10.66 7.24 8.21
C CYS A 365 -9.37 8.05 8.16
N ILE A 366 -8.42 7.86 9.07
CA ILE A 366 -7.10 8.50 9.02
C ILE A 366 -6.13 7.63 8.19
N TYR A 367 -6.17 6.32 8.42
CA TYR A 367 -5.27 5.34 7.85
C TYR A 367 -5.40 5.26 6.33
N PHE A 368 -6.59 4.95 5.80
CA PHE A 368 -6.74 4.72 4.35
C PHE A 368 -6.55 6.00 3.51
N PRO A 369 -7.19 7.15 3.83
CA PRO A 369 -6.94 8.39 3.10
C PRO A 369 -5.51 8.88 3.26
N GLY A 370 -4.92 8.73 4.45
CA GLY A 370 -3.52 9.06 4.70
C GLY A 370 -2.54 8.26 3.84
N GLN A 371 -2.75 6.95 3.69
CA GLN A 371 -1.98 6.11 2.77
C GLN A 371 -2.16 6.57 1.31
N GLY A 372 -3.39 6.90 0.89
CA GLY A 372 -3.67 7.44 -0.44
C GLY A 372 -2.92 8.76 -0.72
N ILE A 373 -2.95 9.69 0.23
CA ILE A 373 -2.23 10.97 0.16
C ILE A 373 -0.71 10.74 0.12
N CYS A 374 -0.18 9.78 0.88
CA CYS A 374 1.23 9.41 0.84
C CYS A 374 1.67 8.99 -0.56
N ILE A 375 0.94 8.05 -1.17
CA ILE A 375 1.23 7.55 -2.51
C ILE A 375 1.18 8.71 -3.50
N PHE A 376 0.16 9.55 -3.44
CA PHE A 376 0.01 10.73 -4.29
C PHE A 376 1.17 11.72 -4.16
N LEU A 377 1.53 12.12 -2.93
CA LEU A 377 2.65 13.03 -2.67
C LEU A 377 3.98 12.43 -3.14
N SER A 378 4.17 11.13 -2.96
CA SER A 378 5.39 10.46 -3.43
C SER A 378 5.54 10.51 -4.96
N MET A 379 4.45 10.32 -5.71
CA MET A 379 4.45 10.42 -7.17
C MET A 379 4.80 11.85 -7.65
N ILE A 380 4.34 12.88 -6.94
CA ILE A 380 4.63 14.29 -7.27
C ILE A 380 6.09 14.65 -6.98
N VAL A 381 6.66 14.12 -5.91
CA VAL A 381 8.01 14.50 -5.44
C VAL A 381 9.12 13.73 -6.16
N ILE A 382 8.89 12.49 -6.57
CA ILE A 382 9.86 11.69 -7.31
C ILE A 382 9.98 12.23 -8.74
N ASN A 383 11.14 12.76 -9.11
CA ASN A 383 11.38 13.41 -10.38
C ASN A 383 11.18 12.48 -11.57
N GLU A 384 11.38 11.16 -11.42
CA GLU A 384 11.12 10.21 -12.51
C GLU A 384 9.62 10.13 -12.79
N PHE A 385 8.79 9.96 -11.77
CA PHE A 385 7.33 10.01 -11.92
C PHE A 385 6.84 11.41 -12.29
N LYS A 386 7.39 12.47 -11.71
CA LYS A 386 7.09 13.85 -12.08
C LYS A 386 7.52 14.16 -13.50
N ASN A 387 8.67 13.70 -13.97
CA ASN A 387 9.12 13.92 -15.34
C ASN A 387 8.33 13.04 -16.29
N MET A 388 8.04 11.79 -15.95
CA MET A 388 7.11 10.93 -16.65
C MET A 388 5.80 11.69 -16.80
N MET A 389 5.12 12.03 -15.71
CA MET A 389 3.96 12.91 -15.69
C MET A 389 4.16 14.20 -16.52
N LEU A 390 5.19 15.02 -16.32
CA LEU A 390 5.38 16.30 -17.02
C LEU A 390 5.73 16.16 -18.50
N THR A 391 6.43 15.11 -18.89
CA THR A 391 6.74 14.73 -20.27
C THR A 391 5.48 14.18 -20.94
N ASP A 392 4.76 13.36 -20.19
CA ASP A 392 3.45 12.80 -20.52
C ASP A 392 2.33 13.85 -20.46
N PHE A 393 2.59 15.00 -19.83
CA PHE A 393 1.73 16.18 -19.75
C PHE A 393 2.24 17.30 -20.70
N LYS A 394 3.42 17.12 -21.33
CA LYS A 394 4.15 18.12 -22.13
C LYS A 394 4.20 19.54 -21.54
N ILE A 395 4.15 19.66 -20.21
CA ILE A 395 4.38 20.92 -19.51
C ILE A 395 5.87 21.27 -19.59
N SER A 396 6.74 20.24 -19.56
CA SER A 396 8.18 20.43 -19.75
C SER A 396 8.56 20.32 -21.23
N LYS A 397 8.78 21.46 -21.90
CA LYS A 397 9.57 21.53 -23.16
C LYS A 397 11.06 21.33 -22.88
N LYS A 398 11.45 20.39 -22.00
CA LYS A 398 12.86 19.98 -21.98
C LYS A 398 13.12 19.37 -23.34
N LYS A 399 13.78 20.14 -24.21
CA LYS A 399 14.55 19.60 -25.33
C LYS A 399 15.26 18.40 -24.74
N LEU A 400 14.82 17.21 -25.14
CA LEU A 400 15.58 15.99 -24.96
C LEU A 400 16.90 16.30 -25.66
N LEU A 401 17.84 16.86 -24.89
CA LEU A 401 19.27 16.76 -25.10
C LEU A 401 19.58 15.26 -24.93
N ILE A 402 19.02 14.46 -25.83
CA ILE A 402 19.74 13.35 -26.44
C ILE A 402 20.80 14.05 -27.29
N ASN A 403 21.74 14.72 -26.62
CA ASN A 403 23.11 14.52 -26.99
C ASN A 403 23.35 13.04 -26.64
N HIS A 404 22.94 12.16 -27.56
CA HIS A 404 23.94 11.24 -28.05
C HIS A 404 25.09 12.17 -28.45
N SER A 405 25.95 12.48 -27.49
CA SER A 405 27.36 12.49 -27.76
C SER A 405 27.56 11.16 -28.44
N ILE A 406 27.49 11.21 -29.76
CA ILE A 406 28.36 10.47 -30.63
C ILE A 406 29.71 10.69 -29.98
N ILE A 407 30.01 9.84 -29.00
CA ILE A 407 31.36 9.59 -28.57
C ILE A 407 31.91 8.94 -29.81
N ASN A 408 32.34 9.79 -30.74
CA ASN A 408 33.44 9.51 -31.62
C ASN A 408 34.63 9.31 -30.68
N THR A 409 34.63 8.20 -29.95
CA THR A 409 35.86 7.47 -29.73
C THR A 409 36.31 7.12 -31.14
N LYS A 410 37.03 8.07 -31.76
CA LYS A 410 38.16 7.74 -32.60
C LYS A 410 38.96 6.78 -31.73
N VAL A 411 38.72 5.50 -31.94
CA VAL A 411 39.67 4.45 -31.59
C VAL A 411 40.95 4.95 -32.23
N LYS A 412 41.87 5.46 -31.41
CA LYS A 412 43.25 5.61 -31.83
C LYS A 412 43.64 4.21 -32.27
N SER A 413 43.74 4.02 -33.58
CA SER A 413 44.45 2.90 -34.15
C SER A 413 45.85 3.02 -33.60
N ASN A 414 46.12 2.30 -32.51
CA ASN A 414 47.48 2.02 -32.13
C ASN A 414 48.08 1.30 -33.33
N ASN A 415 49.15 1.89 -33.86
CA ASN A 415 50.09 1.21 -34.71
C ASN A 415 50.41 -0.13 -34.05
N PHE A 416 49.79 -1.19 -34.56
CA PHE A 416 50.30 -2.54 -34.46
C PHE A 416 51.26 -2.71 -35.64
N ILE A 417 52.51 -2.31 -35.41
CA ILE A 417 53.70 -2.98 -35.94
C ILE A 417 54.63 -3.12 -34.74
#